data_AF-A0A914UX30-F1
#
_entry.id   AF-A0A914UX30-F1
#
_cell.length_a   1.000
_cell.length_b   1.000
_cell.length_c   1.000
_cell.angle_alpha   90.00
_cell.angle_beta   90.00
_cell.angle_gamma   90.00
#
_symmetry.space_group_name_H-M   'P 1'
#
loop_
_entity.id
_entity.type
_entity.pdbx_description
1 polymer ?
#
loop_
_entity_poly.entity_id
_entity_poly.type
_entity_poly.pdbx_seq_one_letter_code
_entity_poly.pdbx_strand_id
1 'polypeptide(L)'
;EYNDDSVLDATQNYWGSNLPEAIARRVLDGNIYATRGKANYRPFLTRTEPASGCQSVNECSGHGVCTGVDQCQCNSGFAGADCSQFSCVDVSSCGQNGKCSGPNTCICNAGWFGTDCSRPTCAQVNDCSGHGTCVSLNECSCFVGFSGKYLLNIQFLLRPQSESGEQWNVIFGITTRVTSKKYLEL
;
A
#
# COMPACT_ATOMS: atom_id res chain seq x y z
N GLU A 1 6.21 62.41 36.80
CA GLU A 1 6.33 61.58 35.59
C GLU A 1 7.80 61.39 35.27
N TYR A 2 8.28 60.15 35.36
CA TYR A 2 9.47 59.68 34.66
C TYR A 2 9.28 58.17 34.49
N ASN A 3 8.70 57.78 33.35
CA ASN A 3 8.64 56.39 32.92
C ASN A 3 10.00 56.06 32.32
N ASP A 4 10.75 55.17 32.95
CA ASP A 4 11.87 54.50 32.32
C ASP A 4 11.45 53.04 32.06
N ASP A 5 10.95 52.78 30.85
CA ASP A 5 10.63 51.45 30.31
C ASP A 5 11.91 50.68 29.95
N SER A 6 12.92 50.70 30.84
CA SER A 6 14.09 49.86 30.71
C SER A 6 13.73 48.45 31.20
N VAL A 7 13.38 47.58 30.25
CA VAL A 7 13.29 46.13 30.47
C VAL A 7 14.62 45.68 31.08
N LEU A 8 14.63 45.42 32.39
CA LEU A 8 15.80 44.89 33.09
C LEU A 8 16.04 43.47 32.60
N ASP A 9 16.97 43.34 31.65
CA ASP A 9 17.47 42.08 31.15
C ASP A 9 18.18 41.32 32.30
N ALA A 10 17.50 40.30 32.81
CA ALA A 10 17.99 39.47 33.91
C ALA A 10 19.21 38.59 33.54
N THR A 11 19.70 38.65 32.29
CA THR A 11 20.99 38.05 31.92
C THR A 11 22.18 38.87 32.42
N GLN A 12 21.99 40.12 32.85
CA GLN A 12 23.03 40.92 33.52
C GLN A 12 22.94 40.81 35.04
N ASN A 13 23.17 39.60 35.57
CA ASN A 13 23.42 39.42 36.99
C ASN A 13 24.90 39.73 37.30
N TYR A 14 25.12 40.52 38.37
CA TYR A 14 26.39 41.12 38.84
C TYR A 14 27.56 40.15 39.13
N TRP A 15 27.49 38.89 38.69
CA TRP A 15 28.44 37.82 39.04
C TRP A 15 28.95 37.01 37.83
N GLY A 16 28.66 37.44 36.59
CA GLY A 16 29.48 37.10 35.41
C GLY A 16 29.63 35.63 35.02
N SER A 17 28.62 34.77 35.26
CA SER A 17 28.69 33.36 34.84
C SER A 17 27.32 32.68 34.73
N ASN A 18 27.10 32.02 33.59
CA ASN A 18 25.88 31.30 33.20
C ASN A 18 26.04 29.78 33.31
N LEU A 19 27.11 29.30 33.95
CA LEU A 19 27.43 27.88 34.05
C LEU A 19 26.43 27.14 34.98
N PRO A 20 25.91 25.96 34.58
CA PRO A 20 24.95 25.20 35.37
C PRO A 20 25.40 24.88 36.81
N GLU A 21 26.69 24.60 37.05
CA GLU A 21 27.18 24.32 38.41
C GLU A 21 27.17 25.55 39.33
N ALA A 22 27.28 26.75 38.76
CA ALA A 22 27.22 28.01 39.51
C ALA A 22 25.77 28.35 39.92
N ILE A 23 24.78 27.85 39.17
CA ILE A 23 23.36 28.01 39.48
C ILE A 23 22.93 26.99 40.54
N ALA A 24 23.37 25.73 40.42
CA ALA A 24 23.03 24.67 41.37
C ALA A 24 23.47 24.98 42.82
N ARG A 25 24.63 25.63 42.99
CA ARG A 25 25.10 26.08 44.32
C ARG A 25 24.21 27.15 44.96
N ARG A 26 23.49 27.96 44.19
CA ARG A 26 22.61 29.03 44.70
C ARG A 26 21.34 28.50 45.38
N VAL A 27 20.90 27.29 45.03
CA VAL A 27 19.66 26.68 45.54
C VAL A 27 19.90 25.96 46.89
N LEU A 28 21.13 25.55 47.19
CA LEU A 28 21.46 24.71 48.33
C LEU A 28 21.90 25.47 49.59
N ASP A 29 22.17 26.78 49.50
CA ASP A 29 22.70 27.57 50.62
C ASP A 29 21.63 27.98 51.66
N GLY A 30 20.37 27.54 51.50
CA GLY A 30 19.34 27.57 52.55
C GLY A 30 18.97 28.96 53.13
N ASN A 31 19.46 30.05 52.55
CA ASN A 31 19.29 31.40 53.09
C ASN A 31 17.97 32.02 52.62
N ILE A 32 17.04 32.20 53.57
CA ILE A 32 15.66 32.66 53.36
C ILE A 32 15.48 34.20 53.38
N TYR A 33 16.55 34.99 53.28
CA TYR A 33 16.46 36.46 53.29
C TYR A 33 16.00 37.05 51.93
N ALA A 34 14.71 36.87 51.65
CA ALA A 34 13.70 37.84 51.21
C ALA A 34 14.01 39.02 50.25
N THR A 35 15.02 39.00 49.36
CA THR A 35 15.13 40.05 48.31
C THR A 35 15.48 39.57 46.89
N ARG A 36 15.52 38.27 46.59
CA ARG A 36 15.77 37.83 45.21
C ARG A 36 14.67 36.93 44.68
N GLY A 37 14.13 37.39 43.55
CA GLY A 37 12.84 37.02 43.00
C GLY A 37 12.62 35.51 42.85
N LYS A 38 11.34 35.14 42.90
CA LYS A 38 10.89 33.88 42.29
C LYS A 38 11.36 33.91 40.84
N ALA A 39 12.35 33.09 40.52
CA ALA A 39 12.59 32.74 39.14
C ALA A 39 11.40 31.87 38.71
N ASN A 40 10.45 32.46 37.96
CA ASN A 40 9.59 31.66 37.10
C ASN A 40 10.51 31.15 35.99
N TYR A 41 11.13 30.00 36.24
CA TYR A 41 11.59 29.20 35.15
C TYR A 41 10.31 28.79 34.39
N ARG A 42 10.04 29.49 33.29
CA ARG A 42 9.60 28.74 32.12
C ARG A 42 10.92 28.22 31.60
N PRO A 43 11.33 26.98 31.96
CA PRO A 43 12.34 26.39 31.14
C PRO A 43 11.73 26.43 29.74
N PHE A 44 12.56 26.44 28.71
CA PHE A 44 12.06 25.95 27.43
C PHE A 44 11.15 24.75 27.72
N LEU A 45 10.06 24.61 26.98
CA LEU A 45 9.26 23.41 26.97
C LEU A 45 10.13 22.22 26.49
N THR A 46 11.27 21.93 27.13
CA THR A 46 11.72 20.59 27.41
C THR A 46 10.61 20.00 28.26
N ARG A 47 9.54 19.58 27.58
CA ARG A 47 8.66 18.52 28.05
C ARG A 47 9.60 17.49 28.67
N THR A 48 9.67 17.43 29.99
CA THR A 48 9.84 16.18 30.71
C THR A 48 8.58 15.36 30.49
N GLU A 49 8.24 15.13 29.22
CA GLU A 49 7.51 13.92 28.89
C GLU A 49 8.53 12.81 28.92
N PRO A 50 8.12 11.60 29.31
CA PRO A 50 8.91 10.44 29.02
C PRO A 50 9.32 10.47 27.53
N ALA A 51 10.52 9.97 27.24
CA ALA A 51 11.02 9.72 25.89
C ALA A 51 10.18 8.65 25.17
N SER A 52 8.90 8.96 24.93
CA SER A 52 7.85 8.10 24.40
C SER A 52 6.74 8.95 23.75
N GLY A 53 7.14 10.01 23.05
CA GLY A 53 6.25 10.86 22.25
C GLY A 53 6.58 10.75 20.77
N CYS A 54 5.57 10.87 19.92
CA CYS A 54 5.68 10.83 18.46
C CYS A 54 5.39 12.21 17.85
N GLN A 55 5.80 13.28 18.54
CA GLN A 55 5.39 14.64 18.22
C GLN A 55 6.07 15.16 16.94
N SER A 56 7.30 14.72 16.64
CA SER A 56 8.00 15.10 15.40
C SER A 56 7.44 14.37 14.17
N VAL A 57 6.76 13.24 14.38
CA VAL A 57 6.09 12.43 13.35
C VAL A 57 4.56 12.57 13.42
N ASN A 58 4.08 13.75 13.83
CA ASN A 58 2.67 14.12 13.83
C ASN A 58 1.74 13.08 14.50
N GLU A 59 2.19 12.50 15.61
CA GLU A 59 1.46 11.46 16.35
C GLU A 59 1.05 10.27 15.46
N CYS A 60 1.95 9.87 14.56
CA CYS A 60 1.72 8.81 13.56
C CYS A 60 0.50 9.08 12.68
N SER A 61 0.16 10.37 12.48
CA SER A 61 -1.00 10.85 11.71
C SER A 61 -2.33 10.24 12.14
N GLY A 62 -2.42 9.70 13.37
CA GLY A 62 -3.59 8.92 13.82
C GLY A 62 -3.77 7.56 13.12
N HIS A 63 -2.80 7.12 12.34
CA HIS A 63 -2.82 5.89 11.55
C HIS A 63 -1.77 4.87 12.00
N GLY A 64 -1.32 4.98 13.25
CA GLY A 64 -0.38 4.04 13.86
C GLY A 64 -0.29 4.21 15.37
N VAL A 65 0.58 3.42 15.97
CA VAL A 65 0.89 3.45 17.39
C VAL A 65 2.33 3.88 17.59
N CYS A 66 2.55 4.78 18.53
CA CYS A 66 3.88 5.22 18.92
C CYS A 66 4.57 4.12 19.73
N THR A 67 5.65 3.54 19.21
CA THR A 67 6.39 2.45 19.86
C THR A 67 7.72 2.90 20.49
N GLY A 68 8.13 4.15 20.23
CA GLY A 68 9.36 4.75 20.74
C GLY A 68 9.39 6.25 20.43
N VAL A 69 10.53 6.91 20.66
CA VAL A 69 10.71 8.32 20.32
C VAL A 69 10.62 8.50 18.81
N ASP A 70 9.59 9.22 18.35
CA ASP A 70 9.35 9.49 16.93
C ASP A 70 9.36 8.22 16.04
N GLN A 71 8.97 7.08 16.62
CA GLN A 71 8.88 5.80 15.93
C GLN A 71 7.43 5.32 15.91
N CYS A 72 6.89 5.20 14.70
CA CYS A 72 5.54 4.76 14.45
C CYS A 72 5.49 3.32 13.95
N GLN A 73 4.63 2.51 14.59
CA GLN A 73 4.14 1.28 14.02
C GLN A 73 2.80 1.57 13.32
N CYS A 74 2.81 1.60 11.99
CA CYS A 74 1.61 1.93 11.21
C CYS A 74 0.57 0.82 11.25
N ASN A 75 -0.70 1.23 11.21
CA ASN A 75 -1.83 0.33 11.04
C ASN A 75 -1.80 -0.29 9.62
N SER A 76 -2.48 -1.43 9.47
CA SER A 76 -2.70 -2.07 8.17
C SER A 76 -3.24 -1.06 7.15
N GLY A 77 -2.63 -1.05 5.97
CA GLY A 77 -2.96 -0.10 4.90
C GLY A 77 -2.26 1.27 4.98
N PHE A 78 -1.37 1.49 5.96
CA PHE A 78 -0.59 2.73 6.07
C PHE A 78 0.92 2.46 6.11
N ALA A 79 1.70 3.47 5.71
CA ALA A 79 3.16 3.43 5.65
C ALA A 79 3.75 4.84 5.76
N GLY A 80 5.07 4.92 5.75
CA GLY A 80 5.83 6.15 5.96
C GLY A 80 6.23 6.35 7.42
N ALA A 81 7.12 7.29 7.67
CA ALA A 81 7.66 7.56 9.01
C ALA A 81 6.59 8.06 10.00
N ASP A 82 5.56 8.73 9.49
CA ASP A 82 4.43 9.29 10.25
C ASP A 82 3.09 8.61 9.91
N CYS A 83 3.12 7.47 9.22
CA CYS A 83 1.93 6.73 8.77
C CYS A 83 0.94 7.53 7.89
N SER A 84 1.37 8.61 7.25
CA SER A 84 0.52 9.43 6.38
C SER A 84 0.33 8.84 4.98
N GLN A 85 1.19 7.91 4.55
CA GLN A 85 1.14 7.32 3.22
C GLN A 85 0.27 6.08 3.20
N PHE A 86 -0.47 5.86 2.11
CA PHE A 86 -1.21 4.62 1.92
C PHE A 86 -0.27 3.47 1.56
N SER A 87 -0.58 2.30 2.10
CA SER A 87 0.03 1.03 1.77
C SER A 87 -1.05 0.08 1.24
N CYS A 88 -0.65 -0.77 0.30
CA CYS A 88 -1.51 -1.82 -0.25
C CYS A 88 -0.85 -3.20 -0.16
N VAL A 89 0.15 -3.37 0.72
CA VAL A 89 0.90 -4.63 0.84
C VAL A 89 -0.01 -5.81 1.18
N ASP A 90 -1.03 -5.61 2.02
CA ASP A 90 -1.94 -6.69 2.44
C ASP A 90 -2.88 -7.14 1.30
N VAL A 91 -3.01 -6.33 0.24
CA VAL A 91 -3.75 -6.65 -0.99
C VAL A 91 -2.80 -6.82 -2.18
N SER A 92 -1.64 -7.43 -1.92
CA SER A 92 -0.63 -7.77 -2.95
C SER A 92 -0.18 -6.57 -3.79
N SER A 93 -0.19 -5.37 -3.20
CA SER A 93 0.13 -4.11 -3.88
C SER A 93 -0.68 -3.87 -5.16
N CYS A 94 -1.93 -4.33 -5.21
CA CYS A 94 -2.82 -4.25 -6.37
C CYS A 94 -2.31 -5.03 -7.61
N GLY A 95 -1.40 -5.99 -7.40
CA GLY A 95 -0.79 -6.78 -8.46
C GLY A 95 -0.11 -5.90 -9.52
N GLN A 96 -0.14 -6.36 -10.78
CA GLN A 96 0.33 -5.58 -11.94
C GLN A 96 -0.79 -4.79 -12.62
N ASN A 97 -2.04 -4.99 -12.19
CA ASN A 97 -3.24 -4.56 -12.91
C ASN A 97 -4.07 -3.54 -12.13
N GLY A 98 -3.47 -2.84 -11.18
CA GLY A 98 -4.15 -1.81 -10.42
C GLY A 98 -3.18 -0.80 -9.81
N LYS A 99 -3.77 0.18 -9.14
CA LYS A 99 -3.03 1.21 -8.40
C LYS A 99 -3.61 1.37 -7.00
N CYS A 100 -2.72 1.52 -6.02
CA CYS A 100 -3.10 1.83 -4.66
C CYS A 100 -3.69 3.25 -4.61
N SER A 101 -4.91 3.38 -4.08
CA SER A 101 -5.66 4.64 -4.03
C SER A 101 -6.05 5.05 -2.61
N GLY A 102 -5.90 4.14 -1.66
CA GLY A 102 -6.24 4.28 -0.26
C GLY A 102 -5.68 3.10 0.55
N PRO A 103 -5.90 3.06 1.86
CA PRO A 103 -5.42 1.99 2.73
C PRO A 103 -5.95 0.64 2.25
N ASN A 104 -5.06 -0.24 1.79
CA ASN A 104 -5.40 -1.53 1.20
C ASN A 104 -6.52 -1.47 0.14
N THR A 105 -6.61 -0.34 -0.58
CA THR A 105 -7.70 -0.07 -1.53
C THR A 105 -7.13 0.14 -2.93
N CYS A 106 -7.48 -0.76 -3.83
CA CYS A 106 -7.01 -0.77 -5.21
C CYS A 106 -8.04 -0.21 -6.19
N ILE A 107 -7.57 0.61 -7.13
CA ILE A 107 -8.30 0.92 -8.37
C ILE A 107 -7.74 0.02 -9.45
N CYS A 108 -8.56 -0.88 -9.98
CA CYS A 108 -8.15 -1.82 -11.02
C CYS A 108 -8.19 -1.21 -12.41
N ASN A 109 -7.27 -1.65 -13.25
CA ASN A 109 -7.26 -1.35 -14.67
C ASN A 109 -8.49 -1.99 -15.35
N ALA A 110 -8.87 -1.46 -16.52
CA ALA A 110 -10.02 -1.96 -17.25
C ALA A 110 -9.92 -3.48 -17.51
N GLY A 111 -11.00 -4.20 -17.19
CA GLY A 111 -11.08 -5.65 -17.33
C GLY A 111 -10.47 -6.44 -16.17
N TRP A 112 -9.92 -5.80 -15.14
CA TRP A 112 -9.43 -6.47 -13.94
C TRP A 112 -10.30 -6.12 -12.73
N PHE A 113 -10.43 -7.05 -11.79
CA PHE A 113 -11.25 -6.89 -10.61
C PHE A 113 -10.75 -7.75 -9.44
N GLY A 114 -11.46 -7.67 -8.32
CA GLY A 114 -11.02 -8.23 -7.03
C GLY A 114 -10.35 -7.16 -6.17
N THR A 115 -10.12 -7.50 -4.90
CA THR A 115 -9.52 -6.58 -3.92
C THR A 115 -8.08 -6.23 -4.25
N ASP A 116 -7.38 -7.11 -4.96
CA ASP A 116 -5.97 -6.98 -5.36
C ASP A 116 -5.79 -6.85 -6.89
N CYS A 117 -6.88 -6.68 -7.65
CA CYS A 117 -6.89 -6.61 -9.11
C CYS A 117 -6.26 -7.83 -9.82
N SER A 118 -6.24 -9.00 -9.17
CA SER A 118 -5.66 -10.22 -9.74
C SER A 118 -6.59 -10.97 -10.70
N ARG A 119 -7.90 -10.64 -10.72
CA ARG A 119 -8.91 -11.41 -11.47
C ARG A 119 -9.21 -10.74 -12.82
N PRO A 120 -8.94 -11.40 -13.96
CA PRO A 120 -9.29 -10.87 -15.27
C PRO A 120 -10.76 -11.13 -15.62
N THR A 121 -11.34 -10.29 -16.48
CA THR A 121 -12.66 -10.50 -17.07
C THR A 121 -12.59 -11.35 -18.33
N CYS A 122 -13.61 -12.19 -18.51
CA CYS A 122 -13.80 -13.00 -19.70
C CYS A 122 -15.19 -12.77 -20.34
N ALA A 123 -15.79 -11.60 -20.09
CA ALA A 123 -17.13 -11.28 -20.59
C ALA A 123 -17.24 -11.39 -22.13
N GLN A 124 -16.18 -11.08 -22.89
CA GLN A 124 -16.20 -11.18 -24.36
C GLN A 124 -16.08 -12.61 -24.89
N VAL A 125 -15.80 -13.58 -24.02
CA VAL A 125 -15.76 -15.01 -24.30
C VAL A 125 -16.77 -15.77 -23.45
N ASN A 126 -17.87 -15.08 -23.09
CA ASN A 126 -18.98 -15.63 -22.32
C ASN A 126 -18.53 -16.30 -21.01
N ASP A 127 -17.57 -15.69 -20.32
CA ASP A 127 -16.98 -16.20 -19.08
C ASP A 127 -16.51 -17.66 -19.20
N CYS A 128 -15.86 -17.95 -20.34
CA CYS A 128 -15.39 -19.28 -20.70
C CYS A 128 -16.51 -20.33 -20.76
N SER A 129 -17.76 -19.92 -21.02
CA SER A 129 -18.94 -20.79 -21.18
C SER A 129 -19.12 -21.86 -20.08
N GLY A 130 -18.51 -21.69 -18.90
CA GLY A 130 -18.43 -22.72 -17.86
C GLY A 130 -17.54 -23.94 -18.17
N HIS A 131 -16.78 -23.91 -19.28
CA HIS A 131 -15.95 -25.00 -19.80
C HIS A 131 -14.45 -24.67 -19.78
N GLY A 132 -14.06 -23.69 -18.98
CA GLY A 132 -12.68 -23.29 -18.80
C GLY A 132 -12.52 -22.28 -17.68
N THR A 133 -11.27 -21.93 -17.40
CA THR A 133 -10.89 -20.93 -16.41
C THR A 133 -10.37 -19.69 -17.12
N CYS A 134 -10.85 -18.51 -16.71
CA CYS A 134 -10.33 -17.23 -17.19
C CYS A 134 -8.92 -17.01 -16.64
N VAL A 135 -7.90 -17.02 -17.49
CA VAL A 135 -6.48 -16.91 -17.09
C VAL A 135 -5.87 -15.56 -17.44
N SER A 136 -6.44 -14.86 -18.41
CA SER A 136 -6.08 -13.50 -18.82
C SER A 136 -7.32 -12.83 -19.42
N LEU A 137 -7.22 -11.55 -19.79
CA LEU A 137 -8.33 -10.79 -20.35
C LEU A 137 -8.91 -11.49 -21.59
N ASN A 138 -10.13 -12.00 -21.45
CA ASN A 138 -10.84 -12.74 -22.49
C ASN A 138 -10.08 -13.96 -23.04
N GLU A 139 -9.22 -14.56 -22.21
CA GLU A 139 -8.45 -15.75 -22.54
C GLU A 139 -8.80 -16.89 -21.57
N CYS A 140 -9.20 -18.01 -22.14
CA CYS A 140 -9.66 -19.18 -21.40
C CYS A 140 -8.64 -20.31 -21.48
N SER A 141 -8.27 -20.84 -20.31
CA SER A 141 -7.70 -22.18 -20.21
C SER A 141 -8.85 -23.19 -20.30
N CYS A 142 -8.88 -23.99 -21.35
CA CYS A 142 -9.98 -24.90 -21.67
C CYS A 142 -9.92 -26.15 -20.78
N PHE A 143 -11.07 -26.66 -20.32
CA PHE A 143 -11.12 -28.02 -19.79
C PHE A 143 -10.92 -29.06 -20.91
N VAL A 144 -10.49 -30.27 -20.54
CA VAL A 144 -10.33 -31.37 -21.50
C VAL A 144 -11.64 -31.61 -22.23
N GLY A 145 -11.61 -31.70 -23.56
CA GLY A 145 -12.82 -31.87 -24.35
C GLY A 145 -13.40 -30.59 -24.94
N PHE A 146 -12.82 -29.42 -24.66
CA PHE A 146 -13.31 -28.13 -25.16
C PHE A 146 -12.20 -27.35 -25.87
N SER A 147 -12.55 -26.62 -26.92
CA SER A 147 -11.59 -25.76 -27.63
C SER A 147 -12.24 -24.56 -28.30
N GLY A 148 -11.41 -23.60 -28.68
CA GLY A 148 -11.82 -22.38 -29.37
C GLY A 148 -12.36 -21.29 -28.43
N LYS A 149 -12.56 -20.09 -28.99
CA LYS A 149 -12.91 -18.85 -28.26
C LYS A 149 -14.18 -18.97 -27.40
N TYR A 150 -15.14 -19.81 -27.81
CA TYR A 150 -16.41 -20.03 -27.10
C TYR A 150 -16.50 -21.40 -26.43
N LEU A 151 -15.39 -22.16 -26.44
CA LEU A 151 -15.27 -23.47 -25.81
C LEU A 151 -16.36 -24.44 -26.28
N LEU A 152 -16.32 -24.75 -27.58
CA LEU A 152 -17.20 -25.75 -28.17
C LEU A 152 -16.69 -27.15 -27.82
N ASN A 153 -17.62 -28.08 -27.58
CA ASN A 153 -17.27 -29.46 -27.28
C ASN A 153 -16.65 -30.14 -28.50
N ILE A 154 -15.48 -30.75 -28.34
CA ILE A 154 -14.73 -31.42 -29.41
C ILE A 154 -15.49 -32.62 -30.00
N GLN A 155 -16.45 -33.22 -29.28
CA GLN A 155 -17.32 -34.27 -29.83
C GLN A 155 -18.23 -33.77 -30.94
N PHE A 156 -18.55 -32.47 -31.00
CA PHE A 156 -19.31 -31.92 -32.13
C PHE A 156 -18.47 -31.79 -33.41
N LEU A 157 -17.13 -31.78 -33.29
CA LEU A 157 -16.21 -31.86 -34.44
C LEU A 157 -15.91 -33.30 -34.85
N LEU A 158 -16.10 -34.26 -33.93
CA LEU A 158 -16.04 -35.69 -34.20
C LEU A 158 -17.46 -36.27 -34.30
N ARG A 159 -18.23 -35.87 -35.32
CA ARG A 159 -19.44 -36.65 -35.68
C ARG A 159 -18.98 -38.05 -36.10
N PRO A 160 -19.56 -39.14 -35.55
CA PRO A 160 -19.36 -40.45 -36.13
C PRO A 160 -20.01 -40.44 -37.52
N GLN A 161 -19.20 -40.49 -38.58
CA GLN A 161 -19.71 -40.99 -39.86
C GLN A 161 -19.94 -42.49 -39.67
N SER A 162 -21.14 -42.92 -40.04
CA SER A 162 -21.53 -44.31 -40.10
C SER A 162 -20.45 -45.20 -40.73
N GLU A 163 -20.16 -46.32 -40.05
CA GLU A 163 -19.75 -47.62 -40.58
C GLU A 163 -18.90 -47.64 -41.86
N SER A 164 -17.57 -47.65 -41.71
CA SER A 164 -16.67 -48.64 -42.32
C SER A 164 -15.23 -48.25 -41.96
N GLY A 165 -14.51 -49.15 -41.30
CA GLY A 165 -13.21 -48.85 -40.69
C GLY A 165 -12.15 -48.39 -41.69
N GLU A 166 -11.45 -47.32 -41.34
CA GLU A 166 -10.11 -46.98 -41.83
C GLU A 166 -9.48 -45.99 -40.82
N GLN A 167 -8.18 -46.15 -40.56
CA GLN A 167 -7.45 -45.49 -39.47
C GLN A 167 -7.35 -43.97 -39.66
N TRP A 168 -7.54 -43.21 -38.57
CA TRP A 168 -7.50 -41.75 -38.55
C TRP A 168 -6.06 -41.21 -38.49
N ASN A 169 -5.70 -40.30 -39.39
CA ASN A 169 -4.55 -39.41 -39.21
C ASN A 169 -5.03 -38.02 -38.78
N VAL A 170 -4.36 -37.45 -37.77
CA VAL A 170 -4.66 -36.12 -37.20
C VAL A 170 -4.27 -35.04 -38.21
N ILE A 171 -5.26 -34.36 -38.80
CA ILE A 171 -5.02 -33.18 -39.63
C ILE A 171 -5.22 -31.93 -38.77
N PHE A 172 -4.12 -31.28 -38.38
CA PHE A 172 -4.13 -29.89 -37.93
C PHE A 172 -4.42 -28.99 -39.14
N GLY A 173 -5.61 -28.38 -39.21
CA GLY A 173 -5.96 -27.54 -40.36
C GLY A 173 -7.23 -26.74 -40.17
N ILE A 174 -7.06 -25.43 -40.06
CA ILE A 174 -8.08 -24.38 -39.95
C ILE A 174 -9.10 -24.52 -41.10
N THR A 175 -10.40 -24.53 -40.79
CA THR A 175 -11.46 -24.52 -41.82
C THR A 175 -11.46 -23.18 -42.53
N THR A 176 -10.76 -23.07 -43.66
CA THR A 176 -11.16 -22.15 -44.73
C THR A 176 -11.92 -22.98 -45.77
N ARG A 177 -13.05 -22.46 -46.24
CA ARG A 177 -13.85 -23.04 -47.32
C ARG A 177 -12.95 -23.20 -48.56
N VAL A 178 -12.49 -24.42 -48.85
CA VAL A 178 -11.85 -24.72 -50.14
C VAL A 178 -12.93 -25.24 -51.08
N THR A 179 -13.52 -24.33 -51.85
CA THR A 179 -14.19 -24.67 -53.10
C THR A 179 -13.13 -24.98 -54.15
N SER A 180 -12.61 -26.20 -54.19
CA SER A 180 -12.22 -26.94 -55.40
C SER A 180 -11.36 -28.14 -55.06
N LYS A 181 -11.77 -29.33 -55.54
CA LYS A 181 -10.95 -30.54 -55.61
C LYS A 181 -9.63 -30.24 -56.32
N LYS A 182 -8.50 -30.54 -55.67
CA LYS A 182 -7.28 -30.96 -56.36
C LYS A 182 -6.52 -31.94 -55.48
N TYR A 183 -6.39 -33.15 -56.02
CA TYR A 183 -5.50 -34.20 -55.56
C TYR A 183 -4.07 -33.66 -55.51
N LEU A 184 -3.32 -34.02 -54.47
CA LEU A 184 -1.86 -34.06 -54.52
C LEU A 184 -1.47 -35.54 -54.39
N GLU A 185 -0.91 -36.05 -55.49
CA GLU A 185 -0.19 -37.31 -55.53
C GLU A 185 1.18 -37.14 -54.85
N LEU A 186 1.53 -38.18 -54.07
CA LEU A 186 2.84 -38.57 -53.50
C LEU A 186 3.59 -37.54 -52.63
#